data_AF-A0A3N5ZMC5-F1
#
_entry.id   AF-A0A3N5ZMC5-F1
#
_cell.length_a   1.000
_cell.length_b   1.000
_cell.length_c   1.000
_cell.angle_alpha   90.00
_cell.angle_beta   90.00
_cell.angle_gamma   90.00
#
_symmetry.space_group_name_H-M   'P 1'
#
loop_
_entity.id
_entity.type
_entity.pdbx_description
1 polymer ?
#
loop_
_entity_poly.entity_id
_entity_poly.type
_entity_poly.pdbx_seq_one_letter_code
_entity_poly.pdbx_strand_id
1 'polypeptide(L)'
;MAPLQRRLLAVMTATLLSTSVCSLPSVQKLETFPATIGQISEPGGYFNTNNLISNEKSYLQVVPALREAGLSGGVYLGVGPDQNFTYIAQTRPSLAFIIDIRRDNMLLHLLFKALFRMSESRADYLSMLFGRPPPDHAARWKHADIERIVEYIDATAAPPEATATVQARVRAAIRGIGLPVTEADLDRIAGIIRSCQGKNDRN
;
A
#
# COMPACT_ATOMS: atom_id res chain seq x y z
N MET A 1 27.35 35.43 78.82
CA MET A 1 26.53 34.36 78.20
C MET A 1 26.21 34.79 76.77
N ALA A 2 26.81 34.12 75.79
CA ALA A 2 26.39 34.15 74.37
C ALA A 2 25.06 33.33 74.22
N PRO A 3 24.32 33.27 73.07
CA PRO A 3 24.91 33.28 71.74
C PRO A 3 24.08 33.74 70.50
N LEU A 4 24.80 33.73 69.37
CA LEU A 4 24.40 33.25 68.04
C LEU A 4 23.45 34.07 67.14
N GLN A 5 24.08 34.72 66.17
CA GLN A 5 23.88 34.55 64.71
C GLN A 5 22.48 34.12 64.23
N ARG A 6 21.92 34.90 63.29
CA ARG A 6 21.40 34.37 62.02
C ARG A 6 21.28 35.47 60.96
N ARG A 7 22.24 35.45 60.05
CA ARG A 7 22.12 36.02 58.70
C ARG A 7 20.97 35.31 57.99
N LEU A 8 20.10 36.02 57.29
CA LEU A 8 19.33 35.43 56.18
C LEU A 8 19.29 36.42 55.02
N LEU A 9 20.30 36.29 54.15
CA LEU A 9 20.32 36.83 52.81
C LEU A 9 19.33 35.98 52.01
N ALA A 10 18.12 36.49 51.76
CA ALA A 10 17.15 35.82 50.90
C ALA A 10 17.55 36.00 49.44
N VAL A 11 18.49 35.18 48.98
CA VAL A 11 18.74 34.98 47.55
C VAL A 11 17.58 34.13 47.03
N MET A 12 16.58 34.76 46.42
CA MET A 12 15.62 34.05 45.57
C MET A 12 16.32 33.74 44.25
N THR A 13 17.05 32.63 44.22
CA THR A 13 17.42 31.96 42.97
C THR A 13 16.16 31.41 42.33
N ALA A 14 15.55 32.19 41.44
CA ALA A 14 14.58 31.70 40.48
C ALA A 14 15.25 30.64 39.63
N THR A 15 15.03 29.37 39.97
CA THR A 15 15.47 28.22 39.18
C THR A 15 14.57 28.18 37.95
N LEU A 16 15.02 28.80 36.86
CA LEU A 16 14.50 28.55 35.53
C LEU A 16 14.81 27.08 35.19
N LEU A 17 13.92 26.16 35.57
CA LEU A 17 13.83 24.87 34.90
C LEU A 17 13.34 25.16 33.48
N SER A 18 14.29 25.40 32.57
CA SER A 18 14.04 25.26 31.15
C SER A 18 13.73 23.79 30.90
N THR A 19 12.46 23.43 30.99
CA THR A 19 11.95 22.24 30.33
C THR A 19 12.15 22.47 28.85
N SER A 20 13.28 21.99 28.32
CA SER A 20 13.43 21.77 26.89
C SER A 20 12.36 20.77 26.51
N VAL A 21 11.19 21.29 26.13
CA VAL A 21 10.21 20.53 25.37
C VAL A 21 10.97 20.16 24.10
N CYS A 22 11.42 18.91 24.03
CA CYS A 22 11.93 18.34 22.80
C CYS A 22 10.74 18.34 21.85
N SER A 23 10.57 19.44 21.12
CA SER A 23 9.62 19.50 20.02
C SER A 23 10.06 18.41 19.07
N LEU A 24 9.29 17.31 19.03
CA LEU A 24 9.41 16.34 17.96
C LEU A 24 9.44 17.15 16.66
N PRO A 25 10.38 16.87 15.74
CA PRO A 25 10.41 17.58 14.46
C PRO A 25 8.99 17.55 13.92
N SER A 26 8.42 18.74 13.68
CA SER A 26 7.09 18.83 13.09
C SER A 26 7.14 17.96 11.86
N VAL A 27 6.31 16.90 11.80
CA VAL A 27 6.26 16.01 10.65
C VAL A 27 6.14 16.93 9.44
N GLN A 28 7.22 17.03 8.65
CA GLN A 28 7.21 17.85 7.46
C GLN A 28 5.97 17.44 6.69
N LYS A 29 5.18 18.42 6.27
CA LYS A 29 3.96 18.17 5.48
C LYS A 29 4.37 17.18 4.39
N LEU A 30 3.83 15.97 4.46
CA LEU A 30 4.21 14.93 3.52
C LEU A 30 3.96 15.48 2.13
N GLU A 31 5.01 15.44 1.31
CA GLU A 31 4.90 15.77 -0.10
C GLU A 31 3.78 14.92 -0.74
N THR A 32 3.22 15.42 -1.83
CA THR A 32 2.20 14.63 -2.54
C THR A 32 2.80 13.29 -3.00
N PHE A 33 1.99 12.23 -3.04
CA PHE A 33 2.46 10.91 -3.47
C PHE A 33 3.29 10.94 -4.77
N PRO A 34 2.89 11.67 -5.83
CA PRO A 34 3.72 11.79 -7.03
C PRO A 34 5.06 12.52 -6.81
N ALA A 35 5.05 13.60 -6.03
CA ALA A 35 6.26 14.35 -5.71
C ALA A 35 7.25 13.50 -4.90
N THR A 36 6.77 12.76 -3.89
CA THR A 36 7.61 11.85 -3.11
C THR A 36 8.25 10.79 -3.98
N ILE A 37 7.48 10.11 -4.84
CA ILE A 37 8.02 9.11 -5.76
C ILE A 37 9.08 9.73 -6.68
N GLY A 38 8.83 10.91 -7.26
CA GLY A 38 9.77 11.60 -8.13
C GLY A 38 11.07 12.04 -7.43
N GLN A 39 11.01 12.33 -6.14
CA GLN A 39 12.18 12.73 -5.34
C GLN A 39 13.07 11.55 -4.93
N ILE A 40 12.47 10.41 -4.59
CA ILE A 40 13.19 9.28 -3.98
C ILE A 40 13.44 8.11 -4.92
N SER A 41 12.87 8.12 -6.14
CA SER A 41 13.02 7.03 -7.10
C SER A 41 14.11 7.33 -8.12
N GLU A 42 14.85 6.29 -8.49
CA GLU A 42 15.86 6.32 -9.55
C GLU A 42 15.32 5.67 -10.84
N PRO A 43 15.97 5.88 -11.99
CA PRO A 43 15.68 5.11 -13.20
C PRO A 43 15.81 3.60 -12.93
N GLY A 44 14.86 2.81 -13.47
CA GLY A 44 14.85 1.37 -13.27
C GLY A 44 16.05 0.68 -13.91
N GLY A 45 16.65 -0.28 -13.21
CA GLY A 45 17.67 -1.18 -13.76
C GLY A 45 17.09 -2.25 -14.69
N TYR A 46 17.97 -2.94 -15.40
CA TYR A 46 17.62 -4.13 -16.19
C TYR A 46 17.65 -5.39 -15.32
N PHE A 47 16.61 -6.21 -15.41
CA PHE A 47 16.50 -7.49 -14.70
C PHE A 47 16.00 -8.56 -15.67
N ASN A 48 16.65 -9.73 -15.68
CA ASN A 48 16.37 -10.83 -16.60
C ASN A 48 15.26 -11.80 -16.10
N THR A 49 14.62 -11.50 -14.97
CA THR A 49 13.59 -12.35 -14.35
C THR A 49 12.36 -11.53 -13.96
N ASN A 50 11.17 -12.11 -14.15
CA ASN A 50 9.91 -11.53 -13.70
C ASN A 50 9.70 -11.85 -12.21
N ASN A 51 9.76 -10.84 -11.34
CA ASN A 51 9.59 -10.99 -9.88
C ASN A 51 8.33 -10.28 -9.37
N LEU A 52 7.21 -10.50 -10.07
CA LEU A 52 5.91 -9.88 -9.78
C LEU A 52 5.15 -10.57 -8.64
N ILE A 53 5.62 -11.73 -8.17
CA ILE A 53 4.94 -12.54 -7.16
C ILE A 53 5.97 -12.94 -6.10
N SER A 54 5.59 -12.83 -4.82
CA SER A 54 6.42 -13.30 -3.72
C SER A 54 6.55 -14.83 -3.72
N ASN A 55 7.70 -15.34 -3.30
CA ASN A 55 7.92 -16.76 -3.03
C ASN A 55 7.54 -17.17 -1.59
N GLU A 56 7.01 -16.23 -0.80
CA GLU A 56 6.48 -16.49 0.54
C GLU A 56 5.24 -17.39 0.44
N LYS A 57 5.38 -18.65 0.90
CA LYS A 57 4.26 -19.59 0.97
C LYS A 57 3.35 -19.22 2.13
N SER A 58 2.21 -18.60 1.82
CA SER A 58 0.89 -18.46 2.49
C SER A 58 0.74 -18.36 4.02
N TYR A 59 1.70 -18.77 4.83
CA TYR A 59 1.64 -18.68 6.28
C TYR A 59 2.18 -17.32 6.68
N LEU A 60 1.26 -16.43 7.05
CA LEU A 60 1.53 -15.15 7.68
C LEU A 60 2.01 -15.38 9.12
N GLN A 61 3.11 -16.11 9.29
CA GLN A 61 3.58 -16.64 10.58
C GLN A 61 3.76 -15.54 11.63
N VAL A 62 4.10 -14.33 11.19
CA VAL A 62 4.35 -13.18 12.07
C VAL A 62 3.07 -12.41 12.45
N VAL A 63 1.96 -12.56 11.70
CA VAL A 63 0.73 -11.79 11.97
C VAL A 63 0.16 -12.01 13.37
N PRO A 64 0.09 -13.24 13.92
CA PRO A 64 -0.31 -13.45 15.31
C PRO A 64 0.55 -12.67 16.31
N ALA A 65 1.87 -12.72 16.16
CA ALA A 65 2.79 -11.98 17.04
C ALA A 65 2.62 -10.46 16.92
N LEU A 66 2.39 -9.93 15.72
CA LEU A 66 2.10 -8.50 15.52
C LEU A 66 0.79 -8.08 16.22
N ARG A 67 -0.21 -8.97 16.23
CA ARG A 67 -1.48 -8.75 16.95
C ARG A 67 -1.28 -8.78 18.46
N GLU A 68 -0.58 -9.77 18.98
CA GLU A 68 -0.29 -9.93 20.41
C GLU A 68 0.53 -8.74 20.94
N ALA A 69 1.46 -8.23 20.14
CA ALA A 69 2.23 -7.03 20.46
C ALA A 69 1.40 -5.72 20.39
N GLY A 70 0.14 -5.78 19.94
CA GLY A 70 -0.72 -4.60 19.80
C GLY A 70 -0.20 -3.59 18.77
N LEU A 71 0.60 -4.02 17.79
CA LEU A 71 1.21 -3.11 16.83
C LEU A 71 0.15 -2.52 15.90
N SER A 72 -0.06 -1.20 16.02
CA SER A 72 -0.98 -0.43 15.20
C SER A 72 -0.46 0.98 14.96
N GLY A 73 -0.71 1.55 13.78
CA GLY A 73 -0.29 2.90 13.43
C GLY A 73 1.18 3.00 13.00
N GLY A 74 1.75 4.20 13.13
CA GLY A 74 3.15 4.46 12.76
C GLY A 74 3.40 4.43 11.25
N VAL A 75 4.64 4.11 10.87
CA VAL A 75 5.08 4.02 9.47
C VAL A 75 5.47 2.59 9.15
N TYR A 76 4.98 2.08 8.03
CA TYR A 76 5.37 0.77 7.49
C TYR A 76 6.47 0.94 6.43
N LEU A 77 7.50 0.11 6.52
CA LEU A 77 8.56 -0.02 5.53
C LEU A 77 8.62 -1.48 5.11
N GLY A 78 8.56 -1.75 3.81
CA GLY A 78 8.61 -3.10 3.28
C GLY A 78 9.28 -3.16 1.91
N VAL A 79 9.60 -4.38 1.47
CA VAL A 79 10.29 -4.65 0.20
C VAL A 79 9.48 -5.63 -0.63
N GLY A 80 9.53 -5.50 -1.95
CA GLY A 80 8.90 -6.46 -2.84
C GLY A 80 7.44 -6.11 -3.19
N PRO A 81 6.69 -7.10 -3.69
CA PRO A 81 5.38 -6.87 -4.27
C PRO A 81 4.27 -6.90 -3.20
N ASP A 82 3.25 -7.70 -3.40
CA ASP A 82 1.92 -7.64 -2.80
C ASP A 82 1.82 -8.13 -1.35
N GLN A 83 2.79 -8.91 -0.86
CA GLN A 83 2.77 -9.44 0.51
C GLN A 83 2.70 -8.34 1.58
N ASN A 84 3.24 -7.16 1.24
CA ASN A 84 3.21 -5.97 2.06
C ASN A 84 1.78 -5.54 2.46
N PHE A 85 0.78 -5.71 1.58
CA PHE A 85 -0.59 -5.25 1.84
C PHE A 85 -1.25 -5.98 3.01
N THR A 86 -0.92 -7.25 3.22
CA THR A 86 -1.45 -8.01 4.35
C THR A 86 -0.94 -7.45 5.68
N TYR A 87 0.35 -7.13 5.75
CA TYR A 87 0.93 -6.50 6.94
C TYR A 87 0.40 -5.08 7.15
N ILE A 88 0.28 -4.29 6.08
CA ILE A 88 -0.31 -2.94 6.13
C ILE A 88 -1.77 -3.00 6.62
N ALA A 89 -2.57 -3.94 6.13
CA ALA A 89 -3.96 -4.10 6.57
C ALA A 89 -4.04 -4.49 8.06
N GLN A 90 -3.09 -5.29 8.54
CA GLN A 90 -3.01 -5.70 9.93
C GLN A 90 -2.55 -4.58 10.86
N THR A 91 -1.50 -3.84 10.50
CA THR A 91 -0.87 -2.82 11.36
C THR A 91 -1.45 -1.42 11.17
N ARG A 92 -2.24 -1.16 10.13
CA ARG A 92 -2.92 0.12 9.88
C ARG A 92 -1.99 1.34 10.05
N PRO A 93 -0.83 1.39 9.37
CA PRO A 93 0.09 2.52 9.48
C PRO A 93 -0.54 3.79 8.90
N SER A 94 -0.11 4.96 9.39
CA SER A 94 -0.51 6.24 8.80
C SER A 94 0.19 6.51 7.46
N LEU A 95 1.32 5.85 7.23
CA LEU A 95 2.11 5.94 6.00
C LEU A 95 2.83 4.61 5.73
N ALA A 96 2.87 4.18 4.47
CA ALA A 96 3.56 2.96 4.07
C ALA A 96 4.48 3.24 2.88
N PHE A 97 5.74 2.84 2.98
CA PHE A 97 6.68 2.78 1.87
C PHE A 97 6.94 1.32 1.53
N ILE A 98 6.71 0.98 0.27
CA ILE A 98 7.13 -0.30 -0.29
C ILE A 98 8.22 0.02 -1.30
N ILE A 99 9.43 -0.43 -1.00
CA ILE A 99 10.64 -0.07 -1.74
C ILE A 99 11.06 -1.28 -2.57
N ASP A 100 11.36 -1.05 -3.84
CA ASP A 100 11.92 -2.08 -4.69
C ASP A 100 12.84 -1.46 -5.74
N ILE A 101 13.90 -2.19 -6.10
CA ILE A 101 14.84 -1.78 -7.14
C ILE A 101 14.27 -1.96 -8.56
N ARG A 102 13.19 -2.72 -8.70
CA ARG A 102 12.55 -3.04 -9.97
C ARG A 102 11.40 -2.10 -10.24
N ARG A 103 11.49 -1.36 -11.35
CA ARG A 103 10.38 -0.52 -11.85
C ARG A 103 9.08 -1.30 -12.00
N ASP A 104 9.16 -2.55 -12.44
CA ASP A 104 8.00 -3.44 -12.59
C ASP A 104 7.22 -3.63 -11.28
N ASN A 105 7.88 -3.63 -10.11
CA ASN A 105 7.17 -3.72 -8.83
C ASN A 105 6.46 -2.42 -8.48
N MET A 106 7.02 -1.26 -8.84
CA MET A 106 6.28 0.01 -8.77
C MET A 106 5.04 0.00 -9.67
N LEU A 107 5.17 -0.51 -10.91
CA LEU A 107 4.04 -0.60 -11.84
C LEU A 107 2.94 -1.55 -11.34
N LEU A 108 3.33 -2.69 -10.76
CA LEU A 108 2.41 -3.62 -10.11
C LEU A 108 1.68 -2.97 -8.94
N HIS A 109 2.40 -2.21 -8.10
CA HIS A 109 1.79 -1.45 -7.00
C HIS A 109 0.84 -0.35 -7.48
N LEU A 110 1.14 0.30 -8.62
CA LEU A 110 0.23 1.26 -9.24
C LEU A 110 -1.04 0.59 -9.76
N LEU A 111 -0.94 -0.60 -10.35
CA LEU A 111 -2.09 -1.42 -10.70
C LEU A 111 -2.95 -1.70 -9.48
N PHE A 112 -2.37 -2.24 -8.40
CA PHE A 112 -3.14 -2.53 -7.18
C PHE A 112 -3.75 -1.28 -6.57
N LYS A 113 -3.02 -0.18 -6.50
CA LYS A 113 -3.55 1.10 -6.00
C LYS A 113 -4.75 1.58 -6.82
N ALA A 114 -4.69 1.48 -8.14
CA ALA A 114 -5.80 1.82 -9.02
C ALA A 114 -7.01 0.90 -8.78
N LEU A 115 -6.77 -0.42 -8.73
CA LEU A 115 -7.83 -1.41 -8.48
C LEU A 115 -8.49 -1.21 -7.13
N PHE A 116 -7.73 -1.02 -6.04
CA PHE A 116 -8.28 -0.74 -4.72
C PHE A 116 -9.15 0.52 -4.70
N ARG A 117 -8.76 1.56 -5.43
CA ARG A 117 -9.55 2.80 -5.52
C ARG A 117 -10.84 2.61 -6.31
N MET A 118 -10.82 1.72 -7.30
CA MET A 118 -11.95 1.46 -8.20
C MET A 118 -12.94 0.42 -7.67
N SER A 119 -12.56 -0.35 -6.64
CA SER A 119 -13.32 -1.49 -6.14
C SER A 119 -14.16 -1.11 -4.93
N GLU A 120 -15.44 -1.48 -4.92
CA GLU A 120 -16.31 -1.33 -3.74
C GLU A 120 -16.37 -2.60 -2.89
N SER A 121 -15.95 -3.73 -3.46
CA SER A 121 -15.94 -5.04 -2.84
C SER A 121 -14.73 -5.87 -3.29
N ARG A 122 -14.49 -6.99 -2.59
CA ARG A 122 -13.47 -7.98 -2.96
C ARG A 122 -13.74 -8.61 -4.32
N ALA A 123 -15.02 -8.78 -4.66
CA ALA A 123 -15.43 -9.31 -5.96
C ALA A 123 -15.07 -8.34 -7.09
N ASP A 124 -15.34 -7.03 -6.93
CA ASP A 124 -14.95 -6.03 -7.93
C ASP A 124 -13.44 -6.04 -8.18
N TYR A 125 -12.66 -6.08 -7.10
CA TYR A 125 -11.21 -6.13 -7.16
C TYR A 125 -10.71 -7.33 -7.95
N LEU A 126 -11.18 -8.54 -7.62
CA LEU A 126 -10.73 -9.75 -8.30
C LEU A 126 -11.24 -9.80 -9.74
N SER A 127 -12.47 -9.38 -10.01
CA SER A 127 -13.00 -9.30 -11.37
C SER A 127 -12.10 -8.44 -12.25
N MET A 128 -11.80 -7.22 -11.80
CA MET A 128 -10.94 -6.31 -12.56
C MET A 128 -9.49 -6.83 -12.66
N LEU A 129 -8.94 -7.44 -11.61
CA LEU A 129 -7.61 -8.04 -11.64
C LEU A 129 -7.50 -9.13 -12.71
N PHE A 130 -8.56 -9.93 -12.89
CA PHE A 130 -8.66 -10.98 -13.91
C PHE A 130 -9.25 -10.49 -15.25
N GLY A 131 -9.48 -9.18 -15.42
CA GLY A 131 -10.08 -8.61 -16.64
C GLY A 131 -11.52 -9.07 -16.92
N ARG A 132 -12.22 -9.52 -15.88
CA ARG A 132 -13.62 -9.95 -15.90
C ARG A 132 -14.54 -8.76 -15.55
N PRO A 133 -15.79 -8.75 -16.02
CA PRO A 133 -16.76 -7.76 -15.57
C PRO A 133 -17.00 -7.88 -14.05
N PRO A 134 -17.00 -6.77 -13.30
CA PRO A 134 -17.42 -6.77 -11.90
C PRO A 134 -18.89 -7.18 -11.80
N PRO A 135 -19.30 -7.83 -10.70
CA PRO A 135 -20.67 -8.28 -10.56
C PRO A 135 -21.65 -7.13 -10.42
N ASP A 136 -22.88 -7.34 -10.90
CA ASP A 136 -23.97 -6.42 -10.64
C ASP A 136 -24.25 -6.30 -9.13
N HIS A 137 -24.72 -5.12 -8.71
CA HIS A 137 -25.07 -4.82 -7.33
C HIS A 137 -23.92 -5.08 -6.32
N ALA A 138 -22.80 -4.35 -6.45
CA ALA A 138 -21.60 -4.47 -5.60
C ALA A 138 -21.86 -4.54 -4.08
N ALA A 139 -22.91 -3.89 -3.58
CA ALA A 139 -23.32 -3.95 -2.17
C ALA A 139 -23.56 -5.38 -1.65
N ARG A 140 -24.06 -6.30 -2.50
CA ARG A 140 -24.29 -7.71 -2.13
C ARG A 140 -23.00 -8.50 -1.94
N TRP A 141 -21.88 -7.99 -2.46
CA TRP A 141 -20.58 -8.65 -2.44
C TRP A 141 -19.68 -8.18 -1.31
N LYS A 142 -20.07 -7.15 -0.56
CA LYS A 142 -19.29 -6.63 0.59
C LYS A 142 -19.04 -7.68 1.67
N HIS A 143 -20.00 -8.58 1.86
CA HIS A 143 -19.96 -9.64 2.89
C HIS A 143 -19.99 -11.05 2.31
N ALA A 144 -19.89 -11.22 0.98
CA ALA A 144 -19.80 -12.53 0.35
C ALA A 144 -18.56 -13.27 0.89
N ASP A 145 -18.70 -14.55 1.22
CA ASP A 145 -17.56 -15.39 1.61
C ASP A 145 -16.60 -15.64 0.44
N ILE A 146 -15.47 -16.28 0.72
CA ILE A 146 -14.43 -16.48 -0.30
C ILE A 146 -14.89 -17.48 -1.36
N GLU A 147 -15.63 -18.51 -0.94
CA GLU A 147 -16.17 -19.56 -1.81
C GLU A 147 -17.05 -18.95 -2.90
N ARG A 148 -18.03 -18.12 -2.53
CA ARG A 148 -18.91 -17.45 -3.49
C ARG A 148 -18.16 -16.51 -4.43
N ILE A 149 -17.13 -15.82 -3.93
CA ILE A 149 -16.32 -14.94 -4.77
C ILE A 149 -15.53 -15.76 -5.79
N VAL A 150 -14.92 -16.86 -5.37
CA VAL A 150 -14.18 -17.77 -6.26
C VAL A 150 -15.11 -18.37 -7.31
N GLU A 151 -16.27 -18.90 -6.90
CA GLU A 151 -17.29 -19.44 -7.80
C GLU A 151 -17.70 -18.42 -8.88
N TYR A 152 -17.95 -17.17 -8.49
CA TYR A 152 -18.25 -16.11 -9.44
C TYR A 152 -17.10 -15.88 -10.41
N ILE A 153 -15.88 -15.73 -9.90
CA ILE A 153 -14.72 -15.50 -10.75
C ILE A 153 -14.54 -16.64 -11.74
N ASP A 154 -14.61 -17.90 -11.32
CA ASP A 154 -14.44 -19.06 -12.19
C ASP A 154 -15.53 -19.12 -13.27
N ALA A 155 -16.78 -18.89 -12.90
CA ALA A 155 -17.91 -18.93 -13.83
C ALA A 155 -17.95 -17.80 -14.87
N THR A 156 -17.23 -16.69 -14.64
CA THR A 156 -17.55 -15.41 -15.34
C THR A 156 -16.90 -15.15 -16.70
N ALA A 157 -15.96 -15.89 -17.27
CA ALA A 157 -15.22 -15.48 -18.49
C ALA A 157 -14.59 -14.05 -18.50
N ALA A 158 -13.51 -13.89 -19.26
CA ALA A 158 -12.84 -12.61 -19.46
C ALA A 158 -12.92 -12.20 -20.94
N PRO A 159 -14.09 -11.78 -21.45
CA PRO A 159 -14.21 -11.45 -22.86
C PRO A 159 -13.27 -10.27 -23.21
N PRO A 160 -12.73 -10.22 -24.44
CA PRO A 160 -11.78 -9.18 -24.85
C PRO A 160 -12.30 -7.75 -24.63
N GLU A 161 -13.60 -7.52 -24.84
CA GLU A 161 -14.25 -6.23 -24.65
C GLU A 161 -14.30 -5.79 -23.18
N ALA A 162 -14.67 -6.70 -22.26
CA ALA A 162 -14.65 -6.41 -20.82
C ALA A 162 -13.21 -6.16 -20.33
N THR A 163 -12.27 -6.96 -20.82
CA THR A 163 -10.84 -6.80 -20.50
C THR A 163 -10.33 -5.43 -20.95
N ALA A 164 -10.64 -5.02 -22.19
CA ALA A 164 -10.26 -3.72 -22.73
C ALA A 164 -10.89 -2.58 -21.92
N THR A 165 -12.15 -2.73 -21.52
CA THR A 165 -12.85 -1.76 -20.65
C THR A 165 -12.15 -1.61 -19.31
N VAL A 166 -11.77 -2.71 -18.65
CA VAL A 166 -11.02 -2.67 -17.40
C VAL A 166 -9.65 -2.00 -17.59
N GLN A 167 -8.90 -2.37 -18.64
CA GLN A 167 -7.60 -1.76 -18.95
C GLN A 167 -7.70 -0.26 -19.19
N ALA A 168 -8.73 0.21 -19.90
CA ALA A 168 -8.98 1.63 -20.13
C ALA A 168 -9.26 2.37 -18.82
N ARG A 169 -10.09 1.79 -17.94
CA ARG A 169 -10.38 2.37 -16.62
C ARG A 169 -9.15 2.44 -15.72
N VAL A 170 -8.35 1.37 -15.68
CA VAL A 170 -7.08 1.33 -14.93
C VAL A 170 -6.10 2.37 -15.47
N ARG A 171 -5.96 2.48 -16.80
CA ARG A 171 -5.13 3.51 -17.45
C ARG A 171 -5.55 4.92 -17.05
N ALA A 172 -6.85 5.22 -17.09
CA ALA A 172 -7.38 6.51 -16.66
C ALA A 172 -7.13 6.79 -15.18
N ALA A 173 -7.36 5.79 -14.31
CA ALA A 173 -7.13 5.91 -12.88
C ALA A 173 -5.66 6.17 -12.54
N ILE A 174 -4.73 5.49 -13.21
CA ILE A 174 -3.28 5.70 -13.02
C ILE A 174 -2.86 7.09 -13.51
N ARG A 175 -3.32 7.53 -14.68
CA ARG A 175 -3.03 8.90 -15.16
C ARG A 175 -3.52 9.96 -14.17
N GLY A 176 -4.70 9.74 -13.57
CA GLY A 176 -5.25 10.63 -12.54
C GLY A 176 -4.44 10.69 -11.24
N ILE A 177 -3.46 9.80 -11.02
CA ILE A 177 -2.53 9.89 -9.89
C ILE A 177 -1.54 11.05 -10.09
N GLY A 178 -1.19 11.38 -11.33
CA GLY A 178 -0.23 12.45 -11.65
C GLY A 178 1.25 12.02 -11.62
N LEU A 179 1.52 10.72 -11.63
CA LEU A 179 2.88 10.21 -11.81
C LEU A 179 3.30 10.23 -13.30
N PRO A 180 4.58 10.51 -13.62
CA PRO A 180 5.10 10.36 -14.97
C PRO A 180 5.22 8.88 -15.35
N VAL A 181 4.14 8.34 -15.89
CA VAL A 181 4.07 6.99 -16.48
C VAL A 181 4.12 7.08 -18.00
N THR A 182 4.96 6.27 -18.62
CA THR A 182 5.09 6.18 -20.07
C THR A 182 4.02 5.27 -20.68
N GLU A 183 3.83 5.30 -21.99
CA GLU A 183 2.98 4.31 -22.66
C GLU A 183 3.48 2.87 -22.45
N ALA A 184 4.81 2.68 -22.48
CA ALA A 184 5.41 1.37 -22.21
C ALA A 184 5.09 0.86 -20.79
N ASP A 185 5.08 1.74 -19.79
CA ASP A 185 4.66 1.39 -18.43
C ASP A 185 3.19 0.95 -18.39
N LEU A 186 2.31 1.67 -19.08
CA LEU A 186 0.88 1.38 -19.15
C LEU A 186 0.62 0.06 -19.90
N ASP A 187 1.37 -0.23 -20.94
CA ASP A 187 1.30 -1.48 -21.69
C ASP A 187 1.82 -2.68 -20.87
N ARG A 188 2.86 -2.45 -20.05
CA ARG A 188 3.35 -3.43 -19.07
C ARG A 188 2.28 -3.75 -18.05
N ILE A 189 1.61 -2.73 -17.48
CA ILE A 189 0.50 -2.90 -16.54
C ILE A 189 -0.67 -3.66 -17.17
N ALA A 190 -1.05 -3.32 -18.40
CA ALA A 190 -2.10 -4.05 -19.12
C ALA A 190 -1.70 -5.53 -19.36
N GLY A 191 -0.40 -5.79 -19.58
CA GLY A 191 0.15 -7.13 -19.69
C GLY A 191 -0.01 -7.97 -18.42
N ILE A 192 0.04 -7.36 -17.23
CA ILE A 192 -0.17 -8.06 -15.96
C ILE A 192 -1.60 -8.62 -15.90
N ILE A 193 -2.62 -7.80 -16.20
CA ILE A 193 -4.02 -8.23 -16.22
C ILE A 193 -4.22 -9.39 -17.22
N ARG A 194 -3.61 -9.30 -18.42
CA ARG A 194 -3.68 -10.40 -19.40
C ARG A 194 -3.04 -11.69 -18.88
N SER A 195 -1.92 -11.59 -18.17
CA SER A 195 -1.23 -12.77 -17.62
C SER A 195 -2.05 -13.49 -16.53
N CYS A 196 -2.92 -12.75 -15.83
CA CYS A 196 -3.85 -13.31 -14.86
C CYS A 196 -4.97 -14.14 -15.52
N GLN A 197 -5.27 -13.92 -16.80
CA GLN A 197 -6.33 -14.63 -17.54
C GLN A 197 -5.91 -16.04 -17.94
N GLY A 198 -4.68 -16.20 -18.46
CA GLY A 198 -4.19 -17.44 -19.08
C GLY A 198 -3.99 -18.65 -18.14
N LYS A 199 -4.38 -18.56 -16.86
CA LYS A 199 -4.37 -19.71 -15.94
C LYS A 199 -5.72 -20.45 -15.85
N ASN A 200 -6.86 -19.80 -16.15
CA ASN A 200 -8.18 -20.44 -16.05
C ASN A 200 -8.69 -21.07 -17.36
N ASP A 201 -8.09 -20.77 -18.51
CA ASP A 201 -8.54 -21.29 -19.82
C ASP A 201 -7.92 -22.67 -20.16
N ARG A 202 -7.36 -23.37 -19.16
CA ARG A 202 -6.76 -24.72 -19.29
C ARG A 202 -7.53 -25.79 -18.51
N ASN A 203 -8.87 -25.77 -18.61
CA ASN A 203 -9.73 -26.90 -18.29
C ASN A 203 -10.45 -27.37 -19.54
#